data_AF-A0A3D1PN60-F1
#
_entry.id   AF-A0A3D1PN60-F1
#
_cell.length_a   1.000
_cell.length_b   1.000
_cell.length_c   1.000
_cell.angle_alpha   90.00
_cell.angle_beta   90.00
_cell.angle_gamma   90.00
#
_symmetry.space_group_name_H-M   'P 1'
#
loop_
_entity.id
_entity.type
_entity.pdbx_description
1 polymer ?
#
loop_
_entity_poly.entity_id
_entity_poly.type
_entity_poly.pdbx_seq_one_letter_code
_entity_poly.pdbx_strand_id
1 'polypeptide(L)'
;MAKRKLGGLGKGLDSLFEDLPMTEDASPDLTRLPVREIEPDPDQPRKNFDEDAMAALAESIGENGLLQPIAVRAKKTGPGYVIIAG
;
A
#
# COMPACT_ATOMS: atom_id res chain seq x y z
N MET A 1 -41.45 -21.82 17.08
CA MET A 1 -40.88 -22.01 15.73
C MET A 1 -40.93 -20.67 15.00
N ALA A 2 -39.80 -19.96 14.85
CA ALA A 2 -39.73 -18.81 13.93
C ALA A 2 -38.28 -18.65 13.44
N LYS A 3 -38.06 -18.98 12.17
CA LYS A 3 -36.77 -19.00 11.48
C LYS A 3 -36.42 -17.57 11.04
N ARG A 4 -35.38 -16.96 11.64
CA ARG A 4 -34.86 -15.66 11.16
C ARG A 4 -34.18 -15.88 9.81
N LYS A 5 -34.73 -15.23 8.79
CA LYS A 5 -34.26 -15.24 7.41
C LYS A 5 -32.99 -14.39 7.34
N LEU A 6 -31.81 -14.99 7.19
CA LEU A 6 -30.58 -14.23 6.96
C LEU A 6 -30.63 -13.63 5.54
N GLY A 7 -30.52 -12.31 5.49
CA GLY A 7 -30.58 -11.49 4.29
C GLY A 7 -29.49 -11.86 3.30
N GLY A 8 -29.86 -11.80 2.03
CA GLY A 8 -28.98 -12.07 0.91
C GLY A 8 -27.98 -10.94 0.71
N LEU A 9 -26.71 -11.22 0.99
CA LEU A 9 -25.55 -10.57 0.37
C LEU A 9 -24.24 -11.36 0.62
N GLY A 10 -24.32 -12.65 0.97
CA GLY A 10 -23.16 -13.47 1.38
C GLY A 10 -23.20 -14.88 0.80
N LYS A 11 -23.57 -14.99 -0.48
CA LYS A 11 -23.53 -16.25 -1.22
C LYS A 11 -22.80 -16.13 -2.56
N GLY A 12 -22.91 -14.96 -3.20
CA GLY A 12 -22.21 -14.67 -4.45
C GLY A 12 -20.83 -14.05 -4.27
N LEU A 13 -20.54 -13.44 -3.11
CA LEU A 13 -19.20 -12.95 -2.81
C LEU A 13 -18.27 -14.12 -2.50
N ASP A 14 -18.69 -15.05 -1.64
CA ASP A 14 -17.90 -16.25 -1.30
C ASP A 14 -17.48 -17.05 -2.55
N SER A 15 -18.37 -17.20 -3.55
CA SER A 15 -18.03 -17.84 -4.83
C SER A 15 -17.06 -17.05 -5.72
N LEU A 16 -16.90 -15.74 -5.51
CA LEU A 16 -15.87 -14.94 -6.20
C LEU A 16 -14.50 -15.06 -5.52
N PHE A 17 -14.48 -15.36 -4.21
CA PHE A 17 -13.26 -15.49 -3.41
C PHE A 17 -12.79 -16.95 -3.25
N GLU A 18 -13.62 -17.95 -3.62
CA GLU A 18 -13.33 -19.40 -3.52
C GLU A 18 -12.10 -19.84 -4.34
N ASP A 19 -11.89 -19.22 -5.51
CA ASP A 19 -10.78 -19.55 -6.43
C ASP A 19 -9.57 -18.62 -6.29
N LEU A 20 -9.63 -17.66 -5.36
CA LEU A 20 -8.45 -16.85 -5.08
C LEU A 20 -7.55 -17.67 -4.15
N PRO A 21 -6.26 -17.83 -4.50
CA PRO A 21 -5.33 -18.42 -3.55
C PRO A 21 -5.37 -17.57 -2.29
N MET A 22 -5.84 -18.17 -1.20
CA MET A 22 -5.63 -17.65 0.15
C MET A 22 -4.12 -17.59 0.32
N THR A 23 -3.53 -16.43 0.02
CA THR A 23 -2.12 -16.19 0.21
C THR A 23 -1.94 -16.05 1.71
N GLU A 24 -1.81 -17.18 2.40
CA GLU A 24 -1.60 -17.26 3.86
C GLU A 24 -0.29 -16.60 4.31
N ASP A 25 0.53 -16.08 3.38
CA ASP A 25 1.79 -15.40 3.66
C ASP A 25 1.98 -14.08 2.88
N ALA A 26 0.90 -13.34 2.57
CA ALA A 26 1.06 -11.99 2.00
C ALA A 26 1.37 -10.93 3.09
N SER A 27 2.24 -11.24 4.05
CA SER A 27 2.89 -10.16 4.80
C SER A 27 3.80 -9.43 3.82
N PRO A 28 3.61 -8.12 3.55
CA PRO A 28 4.50 -7.41 2.65
C PRO A 28 5.94 -7.55 3.16
N ASP A 29 6.85 -7.98 2.29
CA ASP A 29 8.26 -8.14 2.63
C ASP A 29 8.82 -6.79 3.12
N LEU A 30 9.06 -6.70 4.43
CA LEU A 30 9.65 -5.52 5.04
C LEU A 30 11.15 -5.54 4.79
N THR A 31 11.60 -4.73 3.83
CA THR A 31 13.01 -4.60 3.46
C THR A 31 13.48 -3.15 3.57
N ARG A 32 14.74 -2.94 3.95
CA ARG A 32 15.40 -1.64 3.86
C ARG A 32 16.01 -1.49 2.48
N LEU A 33 15.59 -0.45 1.76
CA LEU A 33 16.07 -0.14 0.41
C LEU A 33 16.84 1.19 0.42
N PRO A 34 17.90 1.34 -0.39
CA PRO A 34 18.51 2.65 -0.62
C PRO A 34 17.49 3.59 -1.29
N VAL A 35 17.31 4.79 -0.74
CA VAL A 35 16.36 5.79 -1.30
C VAL A 35 16.64 6.10 -2.78
N ARG A 36 17.92 6.07 -3.20
CA ARG A 36 18.35 6.28 -4.59
C ARG A 36 17.84 5.23 -5.60
N GLU A 37 17.30 4.11 -5.13
CA GLU A 37 16.74 3.04 -5.96
C GLU A 37 15.22 3.13 -6.08
N ILE A 38 14.60 4.14 -5.45
CA ILE A 38 13.16 4.37 -5.42
C ILE A 38 12.84 5.62 -6.23
N GLU A 39 11.88 5.52 -7.15
CA GLU A 39 11.39 6.62 -7.97
C GLU A 39 9.89 6.88 -7.70
N PRO A 40 9.42 8.13 -7.84
CA PRO A 40 7.98 8.41 -7.79
C PRO A 40 7.25 7.82 -9.00
N ASP A 41 5.97 7.51 -8.85
CA ASP A 41 5.14 7.09 -10.00
C ASP A 41 4.92 8.29 -10.94
N PRO A 42 5.27 8.21 -12.25
CA PRO A 42 5.04 9.30 -13.19
C PRO A 42 3.56 9.69 -13.33
N ASP A 43 2.65 8.75 -13.06
CA ASP A 43 1.20 8.95 -13.15
C ASP A 43 0.58 9.34 -11.81
N GLN A 44 1.38 9.83 -10.84
CA GLN A 44 0.90 10.22 -9.52
C GLN A 44 -0.15 11.37 -9.61
N PRO A 45 -1.40 11.15 -9.14
CA PRO A 45 -2.47 12.14 -9.28
C PRO A 45 -2.26 13.39 -8.42
N ARG A 46 -1.73 13.21 -7.20
CA ARG A 46 -1.43 14.31 -6.30
C ARG A 46 -0.10 14.96 -6.69
N LYS A 47 -0.17 16.18 -7.21
CA LYS A 47 1.01 16.98 -7.62
C LYS A 47 1.30 18.18 -6.72
N ASN A 48 0.31 18.61 -5.95
CA ASN A 48 0.43 19.74 -5.06
C ASN A 48 0.58 19.26 -3.61
N PHE A 49 1.59 19.78 -2.95
CA PHE A 49 1.85 19.60 -1.53
C PHE A 49 1.93 20.97 -0.87
N ASP A 50 1.48 21.05 0.37
CA ASP A 50 1.68 22.22 1.19
C ASP A 50 3.14 22.23 1.67
N GLU A 51 3.87 23.31 1.41
CA GLU A 51 5.31 23.39 1.67
C GLU A 51 5.62 23.35 3.16
N ASP A 52 4.80 24.01 4.00
CA ASP A 52 4.98 24.04 5.44
C ASP A 52 4.73 22.65 6.05
N ALA A 53 3.68 21.96 5.59
CA ALA A 53 3.41 20.58 6.02
C ALA A 53 4.50 19.60 5.58
N MET A 54 5.08 19.79 4.39
CA MET A 54 6.20 18.98 3.90
C MET A 54 7.47 19.18 4.73
N ALA A 55 7.78 20.43 5.10
CA ALA A 55 8.92 20.75 5.95
C ALA A 55 8.78 20.11 7.34
N ALA A 56 7.59 20.24 7.96
CA ALA A 56 7.29 19.64 9.25
C ALA A 56 7.40 18.10 9.21
N LEU A 57 6.93 17.46 8.13
CA LEU A 57 7.06 16.01 7.95
C LEU A 57 8.53 15.59 7.83
N ALA A 58 9.34 16.32 7.07
CA ALA A 58 10.76 16.02 6.91
C ALA A 58 11.53 16.13 8.24
N GLU A 59 11.25 17.17 9.03
CA GLU A 59 11.81 17.34 10.37
C GLU A 59 11.40 16.17 11.29
N SER A 60 10.11 15.84 11.33
CA SER A 60 9.60 14.71 12.12
C SER A 60 10.24 13.38 11.73
N ILE A 61 10.47 13.12 10.43
CA ILE A 61 11.16 11.91 9.95
C ILE A 61 12.64 11.94 10.36
N GLY A 62 13.28 13.11 10.35
CA GLY A 62 14.66 13.26 10.81
C GLY A 62 14.83 12.92 12.30
N GLU A 63 13.86 13.31 13.13
CA GLU A 63 13.89 13.07 14.58
C GLU A 63 13.46 11.65 14.98
N ASN A 64 12.36 11.17 14.40
CA ASN A 64 11.68 9.94 14.85
C ASN A 64 11.90 8.75 13.89
N GLY A 65 12.47 9.01 12.72
CA GLY A 65 12.50 8.05 11.62
C GLY A 65 11.14 7.93 10.92
N LEU A 66 11.10 6.99 9.97
CA LEU A 66 9.87 6.69 9.24
C LEU A 66 8.96 5.80 10.10
N LEU A 67 7.83 6.35 10.55
CA LEU A 67 6.87 5.63 11.40
C LEU A 67 6.18 4.47 10.66
N GLN A 68 5.84 4.69 9.40
CA GLN A 68 5.14 3.71 8.55
C GLN A 68 5.98 3.38 7.32
N PRO A 69 6.23 2.10 7.02
CA PRO A 69 6.88 1.70 5.78
C PRO A 69 6.11 2.18 4.55
N ILE A 70 6.84 2.61 3.52
CA ILE A 70 6.27 2.99 2.23
C ILE A 70 6.11 1.76 1.33
N ALA A 71 4.99 1.70 0.61
CA ALA A 71 4.70 0.61 -0.30
C ALA A 71 5.35 0.89 -1.67
N VAL A 72 6.12 -0.09 -2.16
CA VAL A 72 6.82 0.00 -3.44
C VAL A 72 6.58 -1.25 -4.28
N ARG A 73 6.77 -1.13 -5.59
CA ARG A 73 6.85 -2.26 -6.52
C ARG A 73 8.13 -2.19 -7.32
N ALA A 74 8.64 -3.34 -7.77
CA ALA A 74 9.73 -3.37 -8.72
C ALA A 74 9.35 -2.64 -10.03
N LYS A 75 10.33 -1.99 -10.66
CA LYS A 75 10.15 -1.39 -11.98
C LYS A 75 9.82 -2.47 -13.02
N LYS A 76 9.00 -2.12 -14.01
CA LYS A 76 8.65 -3.01 -15.12
C LYS A 76 9.87 -3.31 -16.01
N THR A 77 10.79 -2.37 -16.10
CA THR A 77 12.01 -2.45 -16.90
C THR A 77 13.19 -1.86 -16.12
N GLY A 78 14.31 -2.59 -16.10
CA GLY A 78 15.52 -2.19 -15.38
C GLY A 78 15.45 -2.39 -13.85
N PRO A 79 16.56 -2.09 -13.15
CA PRO A 79 16.62 -2.20 -11.69
C PRO A 79 15.91 -1.04 -10.99
N GLY A 80 15.48 -1.27 -9.75
CA GLY A 80 14.86 -0.25 -8.88
C GLY A 80 13.37 -0.45 -8.65
N TYR A 81 12.78 0.50 -7.93
CA TYR A 81 11.42 0.44 -7.40
C TYR A 81 10.65 1.73 -7.68
N VAL A 82 9.31 1.63 -7.69
CA VAL A 82 8.39 2.76 -7.83
C VAL A 82 7.46 2.81 -6.62
N ILE A 83 7.24 4.01 -6.08
CA ILE A 83 6.32 4.24 -4.97
C ILE A 83 4.88 3.96 -5.41
N ILE A 84 4.15 3.18 -4.61
CA ILE A 84 2.70 2.95 -4.78
C ILE A 84 1.92 3.77 -3.76
N ALA A 85 2.38 3.81 -2.50
CA ALA A 85 1.75 4.54 -1.42
C ALA A 85 2.76 4.94 -0.34
N GLY A 86 2.53 6.11 0.27
CA GLY A 86 3.33 6.72 1.33
C GLY A 86 2.69 8.00 1.80
#